data_AF-A0A7Y4NRS0-F1
#
_entry.id   AF-A0A7Y4NRS0-F1
#
_cell.length_a   1.000
_cell.length_b   1.000
_cell.length_c   1.000
_cell.angle_alpha   90.00
_cell.angle_beta   90.00
_cell.angle_gamma   90.00
#
_symmetry.space_group_name_H-M   'P 1'
#
loop_
_entity.id
_entity.type
_entity.pdbx_description
1 polymer ?
#
loop_
_entity_poly.entity_id
_entity_poly.type
_entity_poly.pdbx_seq_one_letter_code
_entity_poly.pdbx_strand_id
1 'polypeptide(L)'
;MSAFVRDMLAAYLTAAALVAVGFGLLRAALALGMEQRLDARQTLRVGRVTLGLAVVLPFVGLAAREWMPSAPLFTFERSLVRYAAPLTPVEARPVRGGVREAPSSGTGLPWTSFGLGLLGVGALGVLAWELRRYARLRRKLEALPVLRRVGRVRVVLGDAAEGAFSVWFPGGGAWAVVPSGVLEDAEALRLTVRHELQHHRQRDTVLAYARLGFDSAFFWNPFARAFSRWLAERQEFACDEALVTVKRVPVESYARCLLQASLRVPVAFSLPAGVTGMSHPTVRRIRMLFQPRPRSSVRTLGLSLSLALVLAPLALWAQGAVRGRAVSLTEARALADAGRKDGDLPVVVDAAVVEQLNKFVTTPKGRDFMRMALANLKTHREAMTATLRSRSLPEELLAVAMVESAVRNLPETSRETSIAPGLRGAGVWMFIPETARRYGLKVEAGRDERLDVARETEAAAALFQALYARYGDWRLALAAYNQGEGVVDRVIAETGVRDVSELVRTGKLNGYTATVQAGVLLLRNPHLLD
;
A
#
# COMPACT_ATOMS: atom_id res chain seq x y z
N MET A 1 5.65 14.77 5.72
CA MET A 1 4.62 13.72 5.64
C MET A 1 5.24 12.41 6.16
N SER A 2 4.64 11.75 7.16
CA SER A 2 5.16 10.49 7.69
C SER A 2 5.11 9.37 6.63
N ALA A 3 5.95 8.35 6.76
CA ALA A 3 5.95 7.17 5.88
C ALA A 3 4.55 6.53 5.81
N PHE A 4 3.89 6.41 6.97
CA PHE A 4 2.53 5.91 7.07
C PHE A 4 1.51 6.67 6.20
N VAL A 5 1.53 8.01 6.22
CA VAL A 5 0.58 8.82 5.42
C VAL A 5 0.84 8.64 3.92
N ARG A 6 2.10 8.50 3.52
CA ARG A 6 2.48 8.25 2.11
C ARG A 6 1.94 6.91 1.62
N ASP A 7 2.11 5.87 2.43
CA ASP A 7 1.66 4.52 2.12
C ASP A 7 0.12 4.43 2.08
N MET A 8 -0.57 5.09 3.01
CA MET A 8 -2.03 5.22 2.99
C MET A 8 -2.54 5.93 1.74
N LEU A 9 -1.89 7.02 1.33
CA LEU A 9 -2.23 7.73 0.09
C LEU A 9 -2.01 6.85 -1.14
N ALA A 10 -0.87 6.14 -1.21
CA ALA A 10 -0.59 5.22 -2.31
C ALA A 10 -1.64 4.11 -2.40
N ALA A 11 -2.02 3.49 -1.27
CA ALA A 11 -3.10 2.51 -1.23
C ALA A 11 -4.45 3.08 -1.67
N TYR A 12 -4.79 4.30 -1.24
CA TYR A 12 -6.01 4.98 -1.64
C TYR A 12 -6.06 5.29 -3.14
N LEU A 13 -4.98 5.83 -3.72
CA LEU A 13 -4.90 6.10 -5.16
C LEU A 13 -4.93 4.80 -5.98
N THR A 14 -4.28 3.74 -5.49
CA THR A 14 -4.37 2.40 -6.07
C THR A 14 -5.82 1.91 -6.07
N ALA A 15 -6.55 2.08 -4.96
CA ALA A 15 -7.97 1.73 -4.89
C ALA A 15 -8.80 2.53 -5.91
N ALA A 16 -8.55 3.83 -6.06
CA ALA A 16 -9.24 4.66 -7.05
C ALA A 16 -9.03 4.16 -8.49
N ALA A 17 -7.81 3.71 -8.82
CA ALA A 17 -7.49 3.13 -10.12
C ALA A 17 -8.14 1.76 -10.32
N LEU A 18 -8.06 0.87 -9.31
CA LEU A 18 -8.69 -0.46 -9.37
C LEU A 18 -10.21 -0.39 -9.45
N VAL A 19 -10.85 0.63 -8.88
CA VAL A 19 -12.29 0.87 -9.05
C VAL A 19 -12.61 1.11 -10.52
N ALA A 20 -11.81 1.92 -11.23
CA ALA A 20 -12.01 2.16 -12.66
C ALA A 20 -11.76 0.91 -13.51
N VAL A 21 -10.65 0.20 -13.25
CA VAL A 21 -10.29 -1.05 -13.96
C VAL A 21 -11.33 -2.14 -13.71
N GLY A 22 -11.68 -2.39 -12.46
CA GLY A 22 -12.67 -3.39 -12.07
C GLY A 22 -14.05 -3.10 -12.67
N PHE A 23 -14.48 -1.84 -12.68
CA PHE A 23 -15.72 -1.44 -13.33
C PHE A 23 -15.67 -1.68 -14.84
N GLY A 24 -14.58 -1.29 -15.51
CA GLY A 24 -14.38 -1.52 -16.94
C GLY A 24 -14.43 -2.99 -17.31
N LEU A 25 -13.67 -3.83 -16.60
CA LEU A 25 -13.63 -5.29 -16.81
C LEU A 25 -15.00 -5.93 -16.59
N LEU A 26 -15.71 -5.53 -15.53
CA LEU A 26 -17.06 -6.02 -15.27
C LEU A 26 -18.02 -5.65 -16.41
N ARG A 27 -17.99 -4.40 -16.87
CA ARG A 27 -18.84 -3.93 -17.97
C ARG A 27 -18.52 -4.66 -19.28
N ALA A 28 -17.23 -4.86 -19.58
CA ALA A 28 -16.80 -5.63 -20.74
C ALA A 28 -17.27 -7.09 -20.66
N ALA A 29 -17.11 -7.76 -19.51
CA ALA A 29 -17.56 -9.13 -19.33
C ALA A 29 -19.08 -9.27 -19.55
N LEU A 30 -19.88 -8.34 -19.02
CA LEU A 30 -21.33 -8.29 -19.23
C LEU A 30 -21.69 -8.08 -20.71
N ALA A 31 -21.01 -7.15 -21.39
CA ALA A 31 -21.23 -6.87 -22.81
C ALA A 31 -20.86 -8.05 -23.73
N LEU A 32 -19.87 -8.86 -23.36
CA LEU A 32 -19.45 -10.07 -24.08
C LEU A 32 -20.39 -11.28 -23.86
N GLY A 33 -21.64 -11.03 -23.47
CA GLY A 33 -22.67 -12.06 -23.36
C GLY A 33 -22.85 -12.66 -21.96
N MET A 34 -22.15 -12.17 -20.93
CA MET A 34 -22.45 -12.59 -19.55
C MET A 34 -23.75 -11.99 -19.02
N GLU A 35 -24.21 -10.85 -19.55
CA GLU A 35 -25.47 -10.22 -19.14
C GLU A 35 -26.69 -11.12 -19.38
N GLN A 36 -26.69 -11.92 -20.46
CA GLN A 36 -27.77 -12.88 -20.74
C GLN A 36 -27.66 -14.17 -19.91
N ARG A 37 -26.56 -14.36 -19.20
CA ARG A 37 -26.23 -15.60 -18.48
C ARG A 37 -26.37 -15.48 -16.96
N LEU A 38 -26.52 -14.25 -16.46
CA LEU A 38 -26.65 -13.94 -15.04
C LEU A 38 -28.02 -13.32 -14.78
N ASP A 39 -28.62 -13.72 -13.66
CA ASP A 39 -29.84 -13.07 -13.16
C ASP A 39 -29.52 -11.69 -12.55
N ALA A 40 -30.54 -10.91 -12.18
CA ALA A 40 -30.32 -9.54 -11.69
C ALA A 40 -29.55 -9.54 -10.35
N ARG A 41 -29.90 -10.45 -9.45
CA ARG A 41 -29.23 -10.61 -8.15
C ARG A 41 -27.78 -11.07 -8.27
N GLN A 42 -27.50 -11.99 -9.18
CA GLN A 42 -26.17 -12.49 -9.49
C GLN A 42 -25.31 -11.36 -10.05
N THR A 43 -25.83 -10.59 -10.99
CA THR A 43 -25.14 -9.41 -11.55
C THR A 43 -24.81 -8.39 -10.46
N LEU A 44 -25.76 -8.09 -9.56
CA LEU A 44 -25.53 -7.22 -8.41
C LEU A 44 -24.46 -7.79 -7.46
N ARG A 45 -24.48 -9.11 -7.21
CA ARG A 45 -23.49 -9.78 -6.35
C ARG A 45 -22.09 -9.68 -6.94
N VAL A 46 -21.90 -9.96 -8.23
CA VAL A 46 -20.60 -9.80 -8.90
C VAL A 46 -20.16 -8.35 -8.77
N GLY A 47 -21.04 -7.38 -9.05
CA GLY A 47 -20.75 -5.96 -8.89
C GLY A 47 -20.24 -5.58 -7.50
N ARG A 48 -20.94 -6.02 -6.45
CA ARG A 48 -20.56 -5.78 -5.05
C ARG A 48 -19.20 -6.42 -4.72
N VAL A 49 -18.94 -7.64 -5.18
CA VAL A 49 -17.65 -8.33 -4.99
C VAL A 49 -16.53 -7.57 -5.69
N THR A 50 -16.72 -7.20 -6.96
CA THR A 50 -15.71 -6.44 -7.74
C THR A 50 -15.36 -5.11 -7.07
N LEU A 51 -16.37 -4.36 -6.60
CA LEU A 51 -16.14 -3.12 -5.86
C LEU A 51 -15.39 -3.38 -4.56
N GLY A 52 -15.80 -4.40 -3.79
CA GLY A 52 -15.13 -4.78 -2.55
C GLY A 52 -13.67 -5.14 -2.76
N LEU A 53 -13.36 -5.95 -3.78
CA LEU A 53 -11.99 -6.31 -4.15
C LEU A 53 -11.16 -5.08 -4.52
N ALA A 54 -11.69 -4.21 -5.38
CA ALA A 54 -10.99 -2.99 -5.82
C ALA A 54 -10.65 -2.05 -4.66
N VAL A 55 -11.52 -1.94 -3.67
CA VAL A 55 -11.32 -1.07 -2.50
C VAL A 55 -10.41 -1.70 -1.45
N VAL A 56 -10.55 -3.01 -1.18
CA VAL A 56 -9.88 -3.68 -0.04
C VAL A 56 -8.48 -4.17 -0.40
N LEU A 57 -8.26 -4.72 -1.60
CA LEU A 57 -6.99 -5.35 -1.97
C LEU A 57 -5.76 -4.44 -1.82
N PRO A 58 -5.80 -3.13 -2.14
CA PRO A 58 -4.64 -2.26 -1.93
C PRO A 58 -4.19 -2.15 -0.47
N PHE A 59 -5.14 -2.13 0.47
CA PHE A 59 -4.83 -2.05 1.90
C PHE A 59 -4.34 -3.38 2.45
N VAL A 60 -4.88 -4.50 1.95
CA VAL A 60 -4.37 -5.84 2.26
C VAL A 60 -2.95 -6.01 1.74
N GLY A 61 -2.67 -5.59 0.51
CA GLY A 61 -1.33 -5.63 -0.09
C GLY A 61 -0.34 -4.74 0.68
N LEU A 62 -0.79 -3.59 1.17
CA LEU A 62 0.03 -2.75 2.03
C LEU A 62 0.34 -3.42 3.38
N ALA A 63 -0.66 -4.01 4.05
CA ALA A 63 -0.46 -4.71 5.32
C ALA A 63 0.42 -5.96 5.17
N ALA A 64 0.30 -6.67 4.04
CA ALA A 64 1.10 -7.85 3.74
C ALA A 64 2.49 -7.52 3.17
N ARG A 65 2.81 -6.23 2.91
CA ARG A 65 4.02 -5.81 2.19
C ARG A 65 5.29 -6.38 2.82
N GLU A 66 5.38 -6.45 4.15
CA GLU A 66 6.57 -6.98 4.84
C GLU A 66 6.79 -8.48 4.62
N TRP A 67 5.74 -9.22 4.28
CA TRP A 67 5.80 -10.67 4.05
C TRP A 67 5.93 -11.02 2.57
N MET A 68 5.90 -10.02 1.69
CA MET A 68 6.02 -10.22 0.25
C MET A 68 7.49 -10.11 -0.21
N PRO A 69 7.95 -11.03 -1.08
CA PRO A 69 9.30 -11.02 -1.62
C PRO A 69 9.70 -9.65 -2.17
N SER A 70 10.91 -9.19 -1.85
CA SER A 70 11.49 -7.94 -2.35
C SER A 70 11.98 -8.01 -3.79
N ALA A 71 12.03 -9.21 -4.36
CA ALA A 71 12.37 -9.39 -5.76
C ALA A 71 11.25 -8.84 -6.67
N PRO A 72 11.60 -8.20 -7.79
CA PRO A 72 10.61 -7.93 -8.84
C PRO A 72 9.99 -9.27 -9.22
N LEU A 73 8.66 -9.40 -9.08
CA LEU A 73 7.93 -10.61 -9.52
C LEU A 73 8.13 -10.88 -11.02
N PHE A 74 8.59 -9.87 -11.78
CA PHE A 74 9.03 -9.96 -13.16
C PHE A 74 10.30 -9.10 -13.36
N THR A 75 11.47 -9.72 -13.48
CA THR A 75 12.61 -9.09 -14.15
C THR A 75 12.54 -9.46 -15.64
N PHE A 76 12.17 -8.49 -16.48
CA PHE A 76 12.19 -8.64 -17.93
C PHE A 76 13.60 -8.73 -18.53
N GLU A 77 14.63 -8.95 -17.72
CA GLU A 77 16.03 -9.05 -18.17
C GLU A 77 16.41 -10.43 -18.71
N ARG A 78 15.64 -11.49 -18.43
CA ARG A 78 16.04 -12.86 -18.82
C ARG A 78 15.82 -13.23 -20.29
N SER A 79 15.13 -12.42 -21.09
CA SER A 79 14.73 -12.82 -22.47
C SER A 79 15.40 -12.05 -23.62
N LEU A 80 16.14 -10.96 -23.38
CA LEU A 80 16.74 -10.18 -24.48
C LEU A 80 18.26 -10.31 -24.62
N VAL A 81 18.95 -10.89 -23.64
CA VAL A 81 20.44 -10.98 -23.65
C VAL A 81 20.97 -12.12 -24.55
N ARG A 82 20.11 -13.01 -25.08
CA ARG A 82 20.57 -14.07 -26.00
C ARG A 82 20.75 -13.65 -27.47
N TYR A 83 20.39 -12.42 -27.85
CA TYR A 83 20.46 -11.97 -29.25
C TYR A 83 21.29 -10.70 -29.51
N ALA A 84 21.91 -10.10 -28.49
CA ALA A 84 22.84 -9.00 -28.71
C ALA A 84 24.23 -9.57 -29.01
N ALA A 85 24.56 -9.70 -30.30
CA ALA A 85 25.96 -9.80 -30.72
C ALA A 85 26.75 -8.62 -30.14
N PRO A 86 28.02 -8.80 -29.70
CA PRO A 86 28.82 -7.70 -29.19
C PRO A 86 28.98 -6.64 -30.28
N LEU A 87 28.33 -5.49 -30.11
CA LEU A 87 28.57 -4.32 -30.94
C LEU A 87 29.99 -3.85 -30.65
N THR A 88 30.77 -3.65 -31.72
CA THR A 88 32.12 -3.11 -31.66
C THR A 88 32.13 -1.77 -30.94
N PRO A 89 33.14 -1.48 -30.09
CA PRO A 89 33.22 -0.20 -29.40
C PRO A 89 33.42 0.91 -30.44
N VAL A 90 32.42 1.77 -30.60
CA VAL A 90 32.58 3.04 -31.31
C VAL A 90 33.19 4.03 -30.33
N GLU A 91 34.33 4.62 -30.69
CA GLU A 91 34.97 5.69 -29.92
C GLU A 91 33.96 6.82 -29.64
N ALA A 92 33.65 7.02 -28.36
CA ALA A 92 32.77 8.09 -27.92
C ALA A 92 33.47 9.44 -28.17
N ARG A 93 32.99 10.21 -29.15
CA ARG A 93 33.39 11.62 -29.30
C ARG A 93 32.97 12.41 -28.06
N PRO A 94 33.81 13.32 -27.55
CA PRO A 94 33.46 14.14 -26.40
C PRO A 94 32.31 15.10 -26.77
N VAL A 95 31.17 14.93 -26.11
CA VAL A 95 30.04 15.86 -26.21
C VAL A 95 30.44 17.16 -25.49
N ARG A 96 30.84 18.17 -26.26
CA ARG A 96 30.92 19.55 -25.77
C ARG A 96 29.50 20.10 -25.59
N GLY A 97 28.96 19.91 -24.41
CA GLY A 97 27.73 20.53 -23.95
C GLY A 97 27.67 20.39 -22.45
N GLY A 98 27.91 21.48 -21.72
CA GLY A 98 27.83 21.49 -20.26
C GLY A 98 26.47 20.94 -19.84
N VAL A 99 26.49 19.89 -19.01
CA VAL A 99 25.30 19.46 -18.28
C VAL A 99 24.90 20.66 -17.43
N ARG A 100 23.86 21.38 -17.85
CA ARG A 100 23.19 22.34 -16.98
C ARG A 100 22.68 21.53 -15.80
N GLU A 101 23.36 21.65 -14.67
CA GLU A 101 22.84 21.18 -13.39
C GLU A 101 21.42 21.74 -13.25
N ALA A 102 20.44 20.84 -13.17
CA ALA A 102 19.08 21.24 -12.85
C ALA A 102 19.13 21.98 -11.51
N PRO A 103 18.49 23.17 -11.39
CA PRO A 103 18.58 23.95 -10.17
C PRO A 103 18.14 23.09 -9.00
N SER A 104 19.01 22.99 -7.99
CA SER A 104 18.70 22.37 -6.70
C SER A 104 17.37 22.93 -6.23
N SER A 105 16.32 22.11 -6.25
CA SER A 105 14.99 22.52 -5.83
C SER A 105 15.02 22.81 -4.33
N GLY A 106 15.28 24.07 -4.02
CA GLY A 106 15.09 24.64 -2.70
C GLY A 106 13.66 24.41 -2.26
N THR A 107 13.52 23.92 -1.02
CA THR A 107 12.29 23.94 -0.22
C THR A 107 11.02 23.65 -1.03
N GLY A 108 10.85 22.39 -1.44
CA GLY A 108 9.60 21.93 -2.03
C GLY A 108 8.44 22.20 -1.08
N LEU A 109 7.64 23.24 -1.39
CA LEU A 109 6.31 23.41 -0.83
C LEU A 109 5.56 22.07 -1.01
N PRO A 110 4.86 21.56 0.02
CA PRO A 110 4.43 20.18 0.05
C PRO A 110 3.11 20.03 -0.71
N TRP A 111 3.16 20.14 -2.05
CA TRP A 111 1.99 19.94 -2.93
C TRP A 111 1.28 18.61 -2.67
N THR A 112 2.02 17.57 -2.26
CA THR A 112 1.46 16.28 -1.84
C THR A 112 0.65 16.36 -0.55
N SER A 113 1.09 17.16 0.43
CA SER A 113 0.36 17.36 1.69
C SER A 113 -0.84 18.28 1.50
N PHE A 114 -0.73 19.28 0.62
CA PHE A 114 -1.85 20.15 0.22
C PHE A 114 -2.93 19.37 -0.53
N GLY A 115 -2.55 18.52 -1.49
CA GLY A 115 -3.48 17.64 -2.22
C GLY A 115 -4.20 16.64 -1.31
N LEU A 116 -3.50 16.04 -0.35
CA LEU A 116 -4.10 15.17 0.69
C LEU A 116 -5.11 15.93 1.54
N GLY A 117 -4.77 17.14 1.98
CA GLY A 117 -5.67 18.01 2.73
C GLY A 117 -6.93 18.31 1.95
N LEU A 118 -6.81 18.65 0.66
CA LEU A 118 -7.95 18.95 -0.21
C LEU A 118 -8.85 17.72 -0.43
N LEU A 119 -8.28 16.54 -0.64
CA LEU A 119 -9.04 15.29 -0.77
C LEU A 119 -9.79 14.95 0.52
N GLY A 120 -9.14 15.07 1.68
CA GLY A 120 -9.75 14.83 2.98
C GLY A 120 -10.89 15.81 3.29
N VAL A 121 -10.63 17.11 3.09
CA VAL A 121 -11.65 18.18 3.28
C VAL A 121 -12.83 17.98 2.32
N GLY A 122 -12.57 17.65 1.06
CA GLY A 122 -13.60 17.36 0.07
C GLY A 122 -14.48 16.17 0.47
N ALA A 123 -13.87 15.06 0.88
CA ALA A 123 -14.59 13.87 1.32
C ALA A 123 -15.45 14.15 2.57
N LEU A 124 -14.90 14.86 3.57
CA LEU A 124 -15.63 15.26 4.77
C LEU A 124 -16.77 16.24 4.45
N GLY A 125 -16.54 17.18 3.53
CA GLY A 125 -17.54 18.15 3.09
C GLY A 125 -18.74 17.48 2.41
N VAL A 126 -18.49 16.53 1.49
CA VAL A 126 -19.53 15.73 0.83
C VAL A 126 -20.29 14.88 1.84
N LEU A 127 -19.57 14.20 2.75
CA LEU A 127 -20.19 13.38 3.78
C LEU A 127 -21.09 14.23 4.71
N ALA A 128 -20.59 15.37 5.19
CA ALA A 128 -21.35 16.27 6.04
C ALA A 128 -22.59 16.83 5.34
N TRP A 129 -22.47 17.16 4.04
CA TRP A 129 -23.60 17.62 3.24
C TRP A 129 -24.70 16.55 3.13
N GLU A 130 -24.34 15.31 2.83
CA GLU A 130 -25.30 14.19 2.77
C GLU A 130 -25.91 13.87 4.15
N LEU A 131 -25.11 13.85 5.23
CA LEU A 131 -25.65 13.62 6.58
C LEU A 131 -26.67 14.69 6.98
N ARG A 132 -26.46 15.96 6.60
CA ARG A 132 -27.47 17.03 6.80
C ARG A 132 -28.76 16.75 6.00
N ARG A 133 -28.65 16.19 4.79
CA ARG A 133 -29.83 15.79 4.00
C ARG A 133 -30.57 14.63 4.66
N TYR A 134 -29.88 13.62 5.17
CA TYR A 134 -30.48 12.53 5.96
C TYR A 134 -31.17 13.04 7.22
N ALA A 135 -30.57 13.97 7.96
CA ALA A 135 -31.17 14.57 9.16
C ALA A 135 -32.43 15.40 8.84
N ARG A 136 -32.44 16.12 7.70
CA ARG A 136 -33.65 16.81 7.22
C ARG A 136 -34.75 15.82 6.81
N LEU A 137 -34.38 14.76 6.09
CA LEU A 137 -35.32 13.72 5.69
C LEU A 137 -35.95 13.04 6.92
N ARG A 138 -35.14 12.68 7.93
CA ARG A 138 -35.65 12.07 9.17
C ARG A 138 -36.72 12.93 9.83
N ARG A 139 -36.44 14.23 10.03
CA ARG A 139 -37.40 15.18 10.62
C ARG A 139 -38.68 15.28 9.81
N LYS A 140 -38.56 15.30 8.48
CA LYS A 140 -39.73 15.28 7.58
C LYS A 140 -40.57 14.02 7.76
N LEU A 141 -39.95 12.84 7.78
CA LEU A 141 -40.66 11.57 7.92
C LEU A 141 -41.31 11.39 9.29
N GLU A 142 -40.72 11.93 10.35
CA GLU A 142 -41.30 11.93 11.70
C GLU A 142 -42.59 12.76 11.79
N ALA A 143 -42.79 13.73 10.90
CA ALA A 143 -44.00 14.54 10.82
C ALA A 143 -45.11 13.94 9.93
N LEU A 144 -44.82 12.91 9.15
CA LEU A 144 -45.78 12.31 8.21
C LEU A 144 -46.71 11.30 8.90
N PRO A 145 -47.97 11.17 8.45
CA PRO A 145 -48.91 10.20 9.01
C PRO A 145 -48.46 8.76 8.70
N VAL A 146 -48.49 7.92 9.75
CA VAL A 146 -48.18 6.49 9.65
C VAL A 146 -49.42 5.74 9.20
N LEU A 147 -49.37 5.18 7.99
CA LEU A 147 -50.45 4.34 7.45
C LEU A 147 -50.56 3.01 8.20
N ARG A 148 -49.42 2.35 8.41
CA ARG A 148 -49.34 1.07 9.13
C ARG A 148 -47.91 0.73 9.53
N ARG A 149 -47.76 -0.21 10.46
CA ARG A 149 -46.48 -0.87 10.74
C ARG A 149 -46.47 -2.28 10.16
N VAL A 150 -45.37 -2.65 9.50
CA VAL A 150 -45.15 -4.02 8.99
C VAL A 150 -43.88 -4.56 9.61
N GLY A 151 -44.04 -5.40 10.63
CA GLY A 151 -42.92 -5.81 11.49
C GLY A 151 -42.25 -4.58 12.11
N ARG A 152 -40.96 -4.38 11.80
CA ARG A 152 -40.16 -3.22 12.28
C ARG A 152 -40.15 -2.03 11.32
N VAL A 153 -40.88 -2.09 10.20
CA VAL A 153 -40.92 -1.02 9.18
C VAL A 153 -42.15 -0.15 9.38
N ARG A 154 -41.95 1.16 9.45
CA ARG A 154 -43.03 2.16 9.43
C ARG A 154 -43.38 2.52 8.00
N VAL A 155 -44.62 2.27 7.60
CA VAL A 155 -45.14 2.68 6.29
C VAL A 155 -45.85 4.03 6.48
N VAL A 156 -45.35 5.06 5.82
CA VAL A 156 -45.87 6.44 5.92
C VAL A 156 -46.37 6.93 4.57
N LEU A 157 -47.34 7.83 4.61
CA LEU A 157 -47.86 8.48 3.41
C LEU A 157 -47.05 9.74 3.09
N GLY A 158 -46.46 9.75 1.90
CA GLY A 158 -45.78 10.90 1.32
C GLY A 158 -46.68 11.70 0.39
N ASP A 159 -46.15 12.80 -0.12
CA ASP A 159 -46.80 13.63 -1.14
C ASP A 159 -47.01 12.82 -2.43
N ALA A 160 -48.09 13.07 -3.16
CA ALA A 160 -48.37 12.45 -4.45
C ALA A 160 -47.32 12.79 -5.51
N ALA A 161 -46.67 13.95 -5.37
CA ALA A 161 -45.55 14.38 -6.23
C ALA A 161 -44.23 13.65 -5.91
N GLU A 162 -44.14 12.93 -4.78
CA GLU A 162 -42.96 12.18 -4.37
C GLU A 162 -43.05 10.72 -4.85
N GLY A 163 -41.92 10.15 -5.30
CA GLY A 163 -41.84 8.73 -5.60
C GLY A 163 -41.90 7.88 -4.32
N ALA A 164 -42.22 6.59 -4.45
CA ALA A 164 -42.06 5.65 -3.35
C ALA A 164 -40.57 5.39 -3.07
N PHE A 165 -40.21 5.32 -1.79
CA PHE A 165 -38.83 5.05 -1.39
C PHE A 165 -38.68 4.45 0.01
N SER A 166 -37.51 3.86 0.26
CA SER A 166 -37.16 3.19 1.51
C SER A 166 -35.91 3.77 2.13
N VAL A 167 -35.95 3.97 3.45
CA VAL A 167 -34.80 4.48 4.21
C VAL A 167 -34.74 3.85 5.60
N TRP A 168 -33.52 3.59 6.08
CA TRP A 168 -33.26 3.15 7.44
C TRP A 168 -32.37 4.16 8.15
N PHE A 169 -32.66 4.47 9.41
CA PHE A 169 -31.84 5.36 10.23
C PHE A 169 -31.23 4.60 11.42
N PRO A 170 -29.92 4.74 11.69
CA PRO A 170 -29.31 4.30 12.94
C PRO A 170 -30.08 4.88 14.14
N GLY A 171 -30.55 4.02 15.05
CA GLY A 171 -31.38 4.42 16.20
C GLY A 171 -32.80 4.91 15.86
N GLY A 172 -33.13 5.12 14.58
CA GLY A 172 -34.42 5.62 14.10
C GLY A 172 -35.26 4.59 13.34
N GLY A 173 -34.79 3.36 13.16
CA GLY A 173 -35.54 2.26 12.56
C GLY A 173 -35.77 2.37 11.05
N ALA A 174 -36.59 1.46 10.50
CA ALA A 174 -36.86 1.33 9.07
C ALA A 174 -38.15 2.06 8.67
N TRP A 175 -38.11 2.73 7.51
CA TRP A 175 -39.22 3.50 6.95
C TRP A 175 -39.43 3.15 5.47
N ALA A 176 -40.69 3.08 5.08
CA ALA A 176 -41.14 2.96 3.70
C ALA A 176 -42.14 4.08 3.43
N VAL A 177 -41.87 4.90 2.43
CA VAL A 177 -42.69 6.05 2.04
C VAL A 177 -43.46 5.67 0.79
N VAL A 178 -44.77 5.89 0.82
CA VAL A 178 -45.67 5.58 -0.29
C VAL A 178 -46.42 6.84 -0.69
N PRO A 179 -46.50 7.18 -1.98
CA PRO A 179 -47.23 8.36 -2.42
C PRO A 179 -48.73 8.21 -2.15
N SER A 180 -49.36 9.30 -1.70
CA SER A 180 -50.81 9.37 -1.48
C SER A 180 -51.62 9.06 -2.74
N GLY A 181 -51.11 9.39 -3.93
CA GLY A 181 -51.76 9.08 -5.22
C GLY A 181 -51.86 7.59 -5.58
N VAL A 182 -51.34 6.69 -4.74
CA VAL A 182 -51.47 5.23 -4.89
C VAL A 182 -52.57 4.66 -3.99
N LEU A 183 -53.16 5.47 -3.09
CA LEU A 183 -54.21 5.02 -2.16
C LEU A 183 -55.50 4.58 -2.85
N GLU A 184 -55.81 5.14 -4.02
CA GLU A 184 -57.02 4.85 -4.78
C GLU A 184 -57.01 3.45 -5.42
N ASP A 185 -55.82 2.87 -5.60
CA ASP A 185 -55.63 1.55 -6.19
C ASP A 185 -55.03 0.58 -5.15
N ALA A 186 -55.88 -0.27 -4.58
CA ALA A 186 -55.49 -1.24 -3.57
C ALA A 186 -54.42 -2.23 -4.06
N GLU A 187 -54.40 -2.58 -5.36
CA GLU A 187 -53.40 -3.46 -5.92
C GLU A 187 -52.05 -2.72 -6.05
N ALA A 188 -52.05 -1.52 -6.61
CA ALA A 188 -50.84 -0.69 -6.74
C ALA A 188 -50.24 -0.34 -5.37
N LEU A 189 -51.08 -0.05 -4.36
CA LEU A 189 -50.65 0.19 -2.99
C LEU A 189 -49.95 -1.04 -2.41
N ARG A 190 -50.57 -2.22 -2.56
CA ARG A 190 -50.00 -3.48 -2.09
C ARG A 190 -48.67 -3.81 -2.75
N LEU A 191 -48.55 -3.58 -4.06
CA LEU A 191 -47.33 -3.84 -4.83
C LEU A 191 -46.21 -2.86 -4.47
N THR A 192 -46.53 -1.57 -4.35
CA THR A 192 -45.60 -0.52 -3.91
C THR A 192 -45.05 -0.80 -2.52
N VAL A 193 -45.94 -1.08 -1.54
CA VAL A 193 -45.50 -1.42 -0.17
C VAL A 193 -44.62 -2.66 -0.16
N ARG A 194 -44.96 -3.70 -0.94
CA ARG A 194 -44.12 -4.90 -1.04
C ARG A 194 -42.75 -4.61 -1.62
N HIS A 195 -42.66 -3.73 -2.61
CA HIS A 195 -41.39 -3.30 -3.20
C HIS A 195 -40.49 -2.60 -2.17
N GLU A 196 -41.04 -1.61 -1.48
CA GLU A 196 -40.30 -0.87 -0.46
C GLU A 196 -39.84 -1.77 0.70
N LEU A 197 -40.71 -2.68 1.16
CA LEU A 197 -40.32 -3.67 2.17
C LEU A 197 -39.22 -4.63 1.68
N GLN A 198 -39.18 -4.91 0.38
CA GLN A 198 -38.18 -5.82 -0.20
C GLN A 198 -36.77 -5.22 -0.13
N HIS A 199 -36.59 -3.90 -0.23
CA HIS A 199 -35.30 -3.24 -0.01
C HIS A 199 -34.79 -3.43 1.43
N HIS A 200 -35.67 -3.28 2.43
CA HIS A 200 -35.30 -3.55 3.82
C HIS A 200 -34.94 -5.01 4.05
N ARG A 201 -35.69 -5.93 3.45
CA ARG A 201 -35.41 -7.38 3.53
C ARG A 201 -34.06 -7.74 2.91
N GLN A 202 -33.65 -7.07 1.84
CA GLN A 202 -32.34 -7.27 1.19
C GLN A 202 -31.19 -6.49 1.85
N ARG A 203 -31.48 -5.72 2.91
CA ARG A 203 -30.53 -4.82 3.58
C ARG A 203 -29.97 -3.72 2.67
N ASP A 204 -30.69 -3.39 1.60
CA ASP A 204 -30.29 -2.36 0.65
C ASP A 204 -30.20 -0.98 1.30
N THR A 205 -31.12 -0.68 2.22
CA THR A 205 -31.15 0.56 3.01
C THR A 205 -30.02 0.68 4.03
N VAL A 206 -29.39 -0.44 4.42
CA VAL A 206 -28.19 -0.44 5.27
C VAL A 206 -26.95 -0.28 4.40
N LEU A 207 -26.88 -0.99 3.27
CA LEU A 207 -25.80 -0.87 2.29
C LEU A 207 -25.73 0.53 1.65
N ALA A 208 -26.83 1.29 1.68
CA ALA A 208 -26.87 2.72 1.36
C ALA A 208 -25.81 3.54 2.11
N TYR A 209 -25.53 3.22 3.39
CA TYR A 209 -24.50 3.91 4.17
C TYR A 209 -23.07 3.55 3.74
N ALA A 210 -22.84 2.30 3.35
CA ALA A 210 -21.56 1.90 2.76
C ALA A 210 -21.33 2.63 1.42
N ARG A 211 -22.39 2.77 0.61
CA ARG A 211 -22.36 3.56 -0.62
C ARG A 211 -22.12 5.05 -0.36
N LEU A 212 -22.75 5.62 0.67
CA LEU A 212 -22.52 7.00 1.10
C LEU A 212 -21.04 7.22 1.47
N GLY A 213 -20.46 6.32 2.26
CA GLY A 213 -19.04 6.37 2.61
C GLY A 213 -18.14 6.28 1.38
N PHE A 214 -18.45 5.37 0.46
CA PHE A 214 -17.74 5.22 -0.81
C PHE A 214 -17.84 6.46 -1.70
N ASP A 215 -19.04 6.97 -1.95
CA ASP A 215 -19.26 8.16 -2.79
C ASP A 215 -18.59 9.41 -2.19
N SER A 216 -18.54 9.51 -0.86
CA SER A 216 -17.82 10.59 -0.17
C SER A 216 -16.30 10.42 -0.30
N ALA A 217 -15.78 9.21 -0.07
CA ALA A 217 -14.35 8.93 -0.18
C ALA A 217 -13.82 9.10 -1.59
N PHE A 218 -14.62 8.81 -2.63
CA PHE A 218 -14.24 8.89 -4.04
C PHE A 218 -14.98 9.99 -4.80
N PHE A 219 -15.37 11.08 -4.13
CA PHE A 219 -16.20 12.15 -4.70
C PHE A 219 -15.67 12.75 -6.02
N TRP A 220 -14.34 12.77 -6.17
CA TRP A 220 -13.63 13.32 -7.33
C TRP A 220 -13.51 12.31 -8.48
N ASN A 221 -13.76 11.02 -8.25
CA ASN A 221 -13.53 9.97 -9.23
C ASN A 221 -14.80 9.69 -10.05
N PRO A 222 -14.82 10.00 -11.37
CA PRO A 222 -15.99 9.81 -12.21
C PRO A 222 -16.35 8.34 -12.41
N PHE A 223 -15.37 7.43 -12.42
CA PHE A 223 -15.61 5.98 -12.54
C PHE A 223 -16.21 5.40 -11.27
N ALA A 224 -15.77 5.87 -10.09
CA ALA A 224 -16.40 5.51 -8.82
C ALA A 224 -17.88 5.93 -8.81
N ARG A 225 -18.17 7.17 -9.22
CA ARG A 225 -19.55 7.66 -9.34
C ARG A 225 -20.38 6.86 -10.37
N ALA A 226 -19.79 6.51 -11.51
CA ALA A 226 -20.44 5.68 -12.52
C ALA A 226 -20.74 4.27 -12.00
N PHE A 227 -19.78 3.64 -11.32
CA PHE A 227 -19.94 2.32 -10.73
C PHE A 227 -21.00 2.32 -9.62
N SER A 228 -20.97 3.33 -8.74
CA SER A 228 -21.98 3.54 -7.70
C SER A 228 -23.39 3.68 -8.28
N ARG A 229 -23.57 4.49 -9.35
CA ARG A 229 -24.85 4.61 -10.06
C ARG A 229 -25.29 3.30 -10.70
N TRP A 230 -24.36 2.59 -11.34
CA TRP A 230 -24.64 1.30 -11.97
C TRP A 230 -25.08 0.25 -10.94
N LEU A 231 -24.43 0.19 -9.76
CA LEU A 231 -24.83 -0.69 -8.67
C LEU A 231 -26.22 -0.37 -8.14
N ALA A 232 -26.54 0.92 -7.96
CA ALA A 232 -27.89 1.34 -7.56
C ALA A 232 -28.94 0.92 -8.58
N GLU A 233 -28.66 1.09 -9.87
CA GLU A 233 -29.54 0.61 -10.94
C GLU A 233 -29.73 -0.92 -10.86
N ARG A 234 -28.64 -1.71 -10.75
CA ARG A 234 -28.71 -3.18 -10.61
C ARG A 234 -29.46 -3.63 -9.36
N GLN A 235 -29.43 -2.82 -8.30
CA GLN A 235 -30.17 -3.10 -7.07
C GLN A 235 -31.68 -3.02 -7.29
N GLU A 236 -32.16 -2.05 -8.07
CA GLU A 236 -33.57 -1.98 -8.49
C GLU A 236 -33.99 -3.23 -9.28
N PHE A 237 -33.16 -3.68 -10.24
CA PHE A 237 -33.41 -4.93 -10.98
C PHE A 237 -33.49 -6.15 -10.06
N ALA A 238 -32.58 -6.26 -9.09
CA ALA A 238 -32.57 -7.38 -8.14
C ALA A 238 -33.77 -7.35 -7.18
N CYS A 239 -34.27 -6.15 -6.85
CA CYS A 239 -35.50 -5.96 -6.07
C CYS A 239 -36.74 -6.37 -6.88
N ASP A 240 -36.84 -5.92 -8.13
CA ASP A 240 -37.92 -6.27 -9.05
C ASP A 240 -38.00 -7.78 -9.27
N GLU A 241 -36.87 -8.41 -9.59
CA GLU A 241 -36.75 -9.86 -9.78
C GLU A 241 -37.20 -10.63 -8.53
N ALA A 242 -36.86 -10.11 -7.34
CA ALA A 242 -37.24 -10.74 -6.08
C ALA A 242 -38.76 -10.84 -5.91
N LEU A 243 -39.48 -9.79 -6.31
CA LEU A 243 -40.93 -9.70 -6.14
C LEU A 243 -41.65 -10.65 -7.10
N VAL A 244 -41.24 -10.69 -8.36
CA VAL A 244 -41.87 -11.56 -9.38
C VAL A 244 -41.43 -13.02 -9.30
N THR A 245 -40.42 -13.34 -8.50
CA THR A 245 -40.04 -14.74 -8.21
C THR A 245 -40.96 -15.36 -7.16
N VAL A 246 -41.59 -14.56 -6.30
CA VAL A 246 -42.60 -15.06 -5.37
C VAL A 246 -43.89 -15.30 -6.15
N LYS A 247 -44.42 -16.54 -6.17
CA LYS A 247 -45.66 -16.95 -6.88
C LYS A 247 -46.95 -16.16 -6.54
N ARG A 248 -46.86 -15.10 -5.73
CA ARG A 248 -47.96 -14.26 -5.24
C ARG A 248 -48.03 -12.88 -5.92
N VAL A 249 -47.17 -12.60 -6.91
CA VAL A 249 -47.15 -11.32 -7.64
C VAL A 249 -47.17 -11.61 -9.15
N PRO A 250 -48.29 -11.33 -9.85
CA PRO A 250 -48.34 -11.40 -11.30
C PRO A 250 -47.38 -10.39 -11.94
N VAL A 251 -46.64 -10.82 -12.96
CA VAL A 251 -45.63 -9.99 -13.65
C VAL A 251 -46.29 -8.79 -14.32
N GLU A 252 -47.45 -8.98 -14.95
CA GLU A 252 -48.19 -7.94 -15.68
C GLU A 252 -48.70 -6.84 -14.76
N SER A 253 -49.32 -7.21 -13.63
CA SER A 253 -49.78 -6.26 -12.60
C SER A 253 -48.60 -5.44 -12.06
N TYR A 254 -47.47 -6.10 -11.81
CA TYR A 254 -46.27 -5.42 -11.32
C TYR A 254 -45.65 -4.48 -12.36
N ALA A 255 -45.57 -4.90 -13.63
CA ALA A 255 -45.11 -4.07 -14.73
C ALA A 255 -45.99 -2.83 -14.91
N ARG A 256 -47.32 -2.97 -14.82
CA ARG A 256 -48.26 -1.85 -14.86
C ARG A 256 -48.04 -0.89 -13.68
N CYS A 257 -47.84 -1.43 -12.48
CA CYS A 257 -47.54 -0.63 -11.29
C CYS A 257 -46.25 0.20 -11.46
N LEU A 258 -45.17 -0.41 -11.99
CA LEU A 258 -43.92 0.30 -12.29
C LEU A 258 -44.11 1.40 -13.35
N LEU A 259 -44.86 1.10 -14.42
CA LEU A 259 -45.16 2.07 -15.46
C LEU A 259 -45.91 3.28 -14.90
N GLN A 260 -46.98 3.05 -14.16
CA GLN A 260 -47.76 4.11 -13.53
C GLN A 260 -46.93 4.92 -12.52
N ALA A 261 -46.11 4.25 -11.70
CA ALA A 261 -45.21 4.93 -10.77
C ALA A 261 -44.25 5.88 -11.48
N SER A 262 -43.76 5.50 -12.66
CA SER A 262 -42.86 6.35 -13.45
C SER A 262 -43.55 7.52 -14.15
N LEU A 263 -44.83 7.40 -14.47
CA LEU A 263 -45.62 8.48 -15.07
C LEU A 263 -46.05 9.53 -14.04
N ARG A 264 -46.10 9.17 -12.75
CA ARG A 264 -46.55 10.05 -11.65
C ARG A 264 -45.47 11.01 -11.13
N VAL A 265 -44.19 10.78 -11.42
CA VAL A 265 -43.08 11.59 -10.87
C VAL A 265 -42.56 12.58 -11.92
N PRO A 266 -42.97 13.87 -11.89
CA PRO A 266 -42.34 14.89 -12.72
C PRO A 266 -40.93 15.19 -12.16
N VAL A 267 -39.90 14.99 -12.98
CA VAL A 267 -38.50 15.42 -12.78
C VAL A 267 -37.89 15.13 -11.39
N ALA A 268 -37.13 14.03 -11.31
CA ALA A 268 -36.09 13.71 -10.32
C ALA A 268 -36.18 14.42 -8.94
N PHE A 269 -37.04 13.91 -8.06
CA PHE A 269 -36.97 14.20 -6.63
C PHE A 269 -35.56 13.87 -6.10
N SER A 270 -34.83 14.88 -5.61
CA SER A 270 -33.44 14.72 -5.16
C SER A 270 -33.41 14.14 -3.75
N LEU A 271 -33.49 12.82 -3.67
CA LEU A 271 -33.29 12.07 -2.43
C LEU A 271 -31.79 12.05 -2.02
N PRO A 272 -31.49 11.97 -0.70
CA PRO A 272 -30.14 11.72 -0.22
C PRO A 272 -29.49 10.54 -0.94
N ALA A 273 -28.17 10.59 -1.14
CA ALA A 273 -27.45 9.50 -1.77
C ALA A 273 -27.70 8.19 -1.00
N GLY A 274 -28.16 7.14 -1.70
CA GLY A 274 -28.42 5.84 -1.09
C GLY A 274 -29.88 5.58 -0.68
N VAL A 275 -30.80 6.53 -0.81
CA VAL A 275 -32.23 6.19 -0.74
C VAL A 275 -32.64 5.41 -1.99
N THR A 276 -33.33 4.29 -1.78
CA THR A 276 -33.79 3.36 -2.82
C THR A 276 -35.26 3.63 -3.14
N GLY A 277 -35.66 3.53 -4.40
CA GLY A 277 -37.04 3.86 -4.77
C GLY A 277 -37.38 3.61 -6.24
N MET A 278 -38.68 3.51 -6.52
CA MET A 278 -39.22 3.06 -7.81
C MET A 278 -39.00 4.03 -8.99
N SER A 279 -38.37 5.20 -8.80
CA SER A 279 -38.29 6.30 -9.79
C SER A 279 -37.16 6.17 -10.84
N HIS A 280 -36.54 5.00 -10.98
CA HIS A 280 -35.44 4.74 -11.94
C HIS A 280 -35.94 4.30 -13.33
N PRO A 281 -35.16 4.50 -14.42
CA PRO A 281 -35.61 4.33 -15.81
C PRO A 281 -36.34 3.00 -16.08
N THR A 282 -37.64 3.14 -16.35
CA THR A 282 -38.66 2.10 -16.20
C THR A 282 -38.64 1.05 -17.30
N VAL A 283 -38.27 1.44 -18.53
CA VAL A 283 -38.37 0.55 -19.70
C VAL A 283 -37.46 -0.67 -19.56
N ARG A 284 -36.23 -0.48 -19.09
CA ARG A 284 -35.29 -1.59 -18.92
C ARG A 284 -35.73 -2.54 -17.80
N ARG A 285 -36.22 -1.99 -16.68
CA ARG A 285 -36.77 -2.76 -15.55
C ARG A 285 -37.95 -3.62 -15.98
N ILE A 286 -38.93 -3.01 -16.65
CA ILE A 286 -40.10 -3.72 -17.20
C ILE A 286 -39.66 -4.81 -18.18
N ARG A 287 -38.76 -4.48 -19.13
CA ARG A 287 -38.25 -5.46 -20.10
C ARG A 287 -37.60 -6.67 -19.42
N MET A 288 -36.82 -6.46 -18.35
CA MET A 288 -36.18 -7.54 -17.59
C MET A 288 -37.21 -8.50 -16.98
N LEU A 289 -38.37 -8.01 -16.53
CA LEU A 289 -39.40 -8.84 -15.90
C LEU A 289 -39.91 -9.97 -16.82
N PHE A 290 -39.91 -9.74 -18.14
CA PHE A 290 -40.39 -10.67 -19.15
C PHE A 290 -39.28 -11.53 -19.78
N GLN A 291 -38.03 -11.38 -19.35
CA GLN A 291 -36.92 -12.18 -19.86
C GLN A 291 -36.81 -13.55 -19.16
N PRO A 292 -36.38 -14.60 -19.89
CA PRO A 292 -36.16 -15.91 -19.30
C PRO A 292 -35.02 -15.87 -18.28
N ARG A 293 -35.18 -16.57 -17.16
CA ARG A 293 -34.22 -16.53 -16.04
C ARG A 293 -33.21 -17.68 -16.14
N PRO A 294 -31.89 -17.41 -16.05
CA PRO A 294 -30.88 -18.45 -16.02
C PRO A 294 -30.95 -19.25 -14.70
N ARG A 295 -30.71 -20.57 -14.75
CA ARG A 295 -30.90 -21.49 -13.60
C ARG A 295 -29.66 -21.76 -12.73
N SER A 296 -28.45 -21.33 -13.12
CA SER A 296 -27.20 -21.77 -12.47
C SER A 296 -26.41 -20.66 -11.77
N SER A 297 -25.96 -20.92 -10.53
CA SER A 297 -25.14 -20.03 -9.70
C SER A 297 -23.62 -20.18 -9.91
N VAL A 298 -23.16 -21.26 -10.56
CA VAL A 298 -21.72 -21.57 -10.76
C VAL A 298 -21.02 -20.47 -11.58
N ARG A 299 -21.76 -19.82 -12.47
CA ARG A 299 -21.25 -18.74 -13.36
C ARG A 299 -20.93 -17.46 -12.59
N THR A 300 -21.61 -17.21 -11.48
CA THR A 300 -21.34 -16.06 -10.60
C THR A 300 -19.99 -16.20 -9.90
N LEU A 301 -19.71 -17.39 -9.36
CA LEU A 301 -18.43 -17.67 -8.71
C LEU A 301 -17.26 -17.60 -9.69
N GLY A 302 -17.42 -18.19 -10.89
CA GLY A 302 -16.40 -18.15 -11.93
C GLY A 302 -16.03 -16.71 -12.35
N LEU A 303 -17.03 -15.86 -12.62
CA LEU A 303 -16.77 -14.47 -13.00
C LEU A 303 -16.11 -13.66 -11.86
N SER A 304 -16.59 -13.82 -10.63
CA SER A 304 -15.97 -13.18 -9.47
C SER A 304 -14.51 -13.62 -9.26
N LEU A 305 -14.21 -14.90 -9.45
CA LEU A 305 -12.85 -15.43 -9.35
C LEU A 305 -11.96 -14.89 -10.47
N SER A 306 -12.43 -14.85 -11.71
CA SER A 306 -11.68 -14.27 -12.84
C SER A 306 -11.35 -12.80 -12.61
N LEU A 307 -12.29 -12.01 -12.09
CA LEU A 307 -12.04 -10.62 -11.75
C LEU A 307 -11.03 -10.49 -10.59
N ALA A 308 -11.11 -11.35 -9.58
CA ALA A 308 -10.13 -11.39 -8.50
C ALA A 308 -8.71 -11.74 -8.98
N LEU A 309 -8.58 -12.69 -9.91
CA LEU A 309 -7.31 -13.09 -10.52
C LEU A 309 -6.63 -11.96 -11.32
N VAL A 310 -7.39 -10.95 -11.77
CA VAL A 310 -6.83 -9.77 -12.44
C VAL A 310 -6.55 -8.65 -11.45
N LEU A 311 -7.49 -8.35 -10.54
CA LEU A 311 -7.37 -7.22 -9.62
C LEU A 311 -6.31 -7.44 -8.54
N ALA A 312 -6.14 -8.67 -8.04
CA ALA A 312 -5.17 -8.95 -6.98
C ALA A 312 -3.71 -8.75 -7.44
N PRO A 313 -3.24 -9.32 -8.57
CA PRO A 313 -1.88 -9.05 -9.05
C PRO A 313 -1.63 -7.58 -9.35
N LEU A 314 -2.61 -6.86 -9.90
CA LEU A 314 -2.50 -5.42 -10.15
C LEU A 314 -2.36 -4.62 -8.85
N ALA A 315 -3.15 -4.94 -7.82
CA ALA A 315 -3.02 -4.32 -6.50
C ALA A 315 -1.63 -4.56 -5.91
N LEU A 316 -1.13 -5.80 -5.99
CA LEU A 316 0.19 -6.17 -5.48
C LEU A 316 1.33 -5.48 -6.25
N TRP A 317 1.22 -5.43 -7.59
CA TRP A 317 2.18 -4.75 -8.44
C TRP A 317 2.25 -3.25 -8.14
N ALA A 318 1.10 -2.60 -7.98
CA ALA A 318 1.04 -1.19 -7.61
C ALA A 318 1.70 -0.91 -6.25
N GLN A 319 1.57 -1.81 -5.27
CA GLN A 319 2.25 -1.69 -3.98
C GLN A 319 3.77 -1.99 -4.07
N GLY A 320 4.17 -2.87 -4.99
CA GLY A 320 5.58 -3.17 -5.28
C GLY A 320 6.32 -2.01 -5.96
N ALA A 321 5.64 -1.30 -6.89
CA ALA A 321 6.20 -0.14 -7.59
C ALA A 321 6.51 1.06 -6.67
N VAL A 322 5.96 1.08 -5.45
CA VAL A 322 6.23 2.09 -4.41
C VAL A 322 7.42 1.70 -3.50
N ARG A 323 8.06 0.53 -3.70
CA ARG A 323 9.36 0.20 -3.08
C ARG A 323 10.46 0.99 -3.80
N GLY A 324 11.48 1.42 -3.04
CA GLY A 324 12.68 2.02 -3.65
C GLY A 324 13.23 1.10 -4.73
N ARG A 325 13.75 1.67 -5.82
CA ARG A 325 14.31 0.91 -6.93
C ARG A 325 15.39 -0.03 -6.37
N ALA A 326 15.20 -1.33 -6.53
CA ALA A 326 16.22 -2.30 -6.15
C ALA A 326 17.42 -2.15 -7.08
N VAL A 327 18.62 -2.19 -6.50
CA VAL A 327 19.90 -2.16 -7.21
C VAL A 327 20.20 -3.56 -7.72
N SER A 328 20.49 -3.68 -9.01
CA SER A 328 20.88 -4.96 -9.61
C SER A 328 22.35 -5.29 -9.29
N LEU A 329 22.75 -6.56 -9.48
CA LEU A 329 24.16 -6.95 -9.27
C LEU A 329 25.11 -6.23 -10.23
N THR A 330 24.69 -6.01 -11.48
CA THR A 330 25.48 -5.29 -12.49
C THR A 330 25.62 -3.81 -12.12
N GLU A 331 24.54 -3.18 -11.68
CA GLU A 331 24.53 -1.80 -11.20
C GLU A 331 25.39 -1.63 -9.94
N ALA A 332 25.27 -2.54 -8.96
CA ALA A 332 26.09 -2.51 -7.75
C ALA A 332 27.60 -2.66 -8.04
N ARG A 333 27.97 -3.51 -9.01
CA ARG A 333 29.37 -3.63 -9.46
C ARG A 333 29.86 -2.35 -10.12
N ALA A 334 29.07 -1.76 -11.02
CA ALA A 334 29.40 -0.49 -11.64
C ALA A 334 29.57 0.63 -10.61
N LEU A 335 28.72 0.67 -9.57
CA LEU A 335 28.84 1.63 -8.47
C LEU A 335 30.10 1.42 -7.61
N ALA A 336 30.51 0.16 -7.42
CA ALA A 336 31.74 -0.17 -6.71
C ALA A 336 32.98 0.30 -7.49
N ASP A 337 32.99 0.05 -8.81
CA ASP A 337 34.10 0.40 -9.70
C ASP A 337 34.22 1.90 -9.92
N ALA A 338 33.10 2.60 -10.13
CA ALA A 338 33.08 4.04 -10.39
C ALA A 338 33.54 4.88 -9.19
N GLY A 339 33.38 4.36 -7.96
CA GLY A 339 33.70 5.06 -6.72
C GLY A 339 35.06 4.70 -6.11
N ARG A 340 35.88 3.87 -6.78
CA ARG A 340 37.13 3.36 -6.23
C ARG A 340 38.28 4.38 -6.37
N LYS A 341 38.95 4.69 -5.27
CA LYS A 341 40.23 5.42 -5.22
C LYS A 341 41.34 4.51 -4.69
N ASP A 342 42.59 4.94 -4.89
CA ASP A 342 43.76 4.23 -4.37
C ASP A 342 43.85 4.35 -2.85
N GLY A 343 43.99 3.22 -2.14
CA GLY A 343 43.99 3.15 -0.67
C GLY A 343 42.62 2.89 -0.04
N ASP A 344 41.55 2.84 -0.84
CA ASP A 344 40.20 2.55 -0.39
C ASP A 344 40.02 1.13 0.15
N LEU A 345 39.02 0.95 1.02
CA LEU A 345 38.55 -0.38 1.42
C LEU A 345 38.03 -1.16 0.18
N PRO A 346 38.54 -2.38 -0.09
CA PRO A 346 38.11 -3.18 -1.22
C PRO A 346 36.68 -3.71 -1.04
N VAL A 347 35.83 -3.45 -2.03
CA VAL A 347 34.43 -3.92 -2.06
C VAL A 347 34.29 -5.04 -3.07
N VAL A 348 34.02 -6.25 -2.58
CA VAL A 348 33.71 -7.42 -3.42
C VAL A 348 32.20 -7.53 -3.53
N VAL A 349 31.64 -7.16 -4.68
CA VAL A 349 30.18 -7.16 -4.88
C VAL A 349 29.69 -8.55 -5.30
N ASP A 350 29.16 -9.28 -4.33
CA ASP A 350 28.46 -10.54 -4.51
C ASP A 350 26.95 -10.41 -4.22
N ALA A 351 26.21 -11.52 -4.34
CA ALA A 351 24.77 -11.53 -4.10
C ALA A 351 24.39 -11.10 -2.67
N ALA A 352 25.21 -11.41 -1.67
CA ALA A 352 24.95 -11.06 -0.28
C ALA A 352 25.09 -9.54 -0.06
N VAL A 353 26.11 -8.91 -0.66
CA VAL A 353 26.26 -7.44 -0.62
C VAL A 353 25.07 -6.74 -1.26
N VAL A 354 24.62 -7.22 -2.43
CA VAL A 354 23.44 -6.66 -3.13
C VAL A 354 22.17 -6.83 -2.32
N GLU A 355 22.00 -7.98 -1.65
CA GLU A 355 20.86 -8.21 -0.77
C GLU A 355 20.84 -7.21 0.40
N GLN A 356 21.99 -6.99 1.05
CA GLN A 356 22.11 -6.03 2.15
C GLN A 356 21.91 -4.58 1.67
N LEU A 357 22.48 -4.21 0.53
CA LEU A 357 22.26 -2.89 -0.08
C LEU A 357 20.78 -2.67 -0.39
N ASN A 358 20.10 -3.67 -0.94
CA ASN A 358 18.66 -3.60 -1.19
C ASN A 358 17.84 -3.53 0.10
N LYS A 359 18.26 -4.17 1.19
CA LYS A 359 17.63 -3.95 2.51
C LYS A 359 17.76 -2.49 2.93
N PHE A 360 18.89 -1.83 2.66
CA PHE A 360 19.12 -0.43 3.01
C PHE A 360 18.29 0.53 2.15
N VAL A 361 18.19 0.31 0.85
CA VAL A 361 17.59 1.30 -0.08
C VAL A 361 16.12 1.04 -0.40
N THR A 362 15.63 -0.20 -0.26
CA THR A 362 14.24 -0.55 -0.64
C THR A 362 13.26 -0.64 0.53
N THR A 363 13.75 -0.90 1.75
CA THR A 363 12.89 -1.04 2.94
C THR A 363 12.77 0.29 3.70
N PRO A 364 11.59 0.66 4.24
CA PRO A 364 11.43 1.89 5.02
C PRO A 364 12.40 1.95 6.20
N LYS A 365 12.50 0.85 6.98
CA LYS A 365 13.39 0.74 8.13
C LYS A 365 14.86 0.94 7.76
N GLY A 366 15.32 0.28 6.68
CA GLY A 366 16.70 0.42 6.20
C GLY A 366 16.99 1.84 5.72
N ARG A 367 16.09 2.44 4.94
CA ARG A 367 16.27 3.80 4.42
C ARG A 367 16.33 4.83 5.55
N ASP A 368 15.42 4.74 6.51
CA ASP A 368 15.36 5.68 7.62
C ASP A 368 16.61 5.55 8.51
N PHE A 369 17.05 4.32 8.79
CA PHE A 369 18.28 4.07 9.54
C PHE A 369 19.51 4.62 8.81
N MET A 370 19.67 4.37 7.51
CA MET A 370 20.84 4.85 6.77
C MET A 370 20.82 6.36 6.51
N ARG A 371 19.65 6.97 6.34
CA ARG A 371 19.53 8.45 6.30
C ARG A 371 19.94 9.07 7.61
N MET A 372 19.52 8.48 8.73
CA MET A 372 19.95 8.90 10.06
C MET A 372 21.47 8.76 10.21
N ALA A 373 22.05 7.64 9.75
CA ALA A 373 23.50 7.42 9.76
C ALA A 373 24.25 8.50 8.97
N LEU A 374 23.82 8.81 7.74
CA LEU A 374 24.43 9.86 6.92
C LEU A 374 24.23 11.26 7.52
N ALA A 375 23.09 11.51 8.18
CA ALA A 375 22.85 12.78 8.86
C ALA A 375 23.78 12.97 10.06
N ASN A 376 23.93 11.94 10.92
CA ASN A 376 24.81 11.97 12.08
C ASN A 376 26.30 12.05 11.68
N LEU A 377 26.67 11.41 10.57
CA LEU A 377 28.01 11.54 10.00
C LEU A 377 28.38 12.99 9.68
N LYS A 378 27.43 13.87 9.30
CA LYS A 378 27.78 15.27 8.99
C LYS A 378 28.47 15.97 10.17
N THR A 379 28.14 15.58 11.40
CA THR A 379 28.71 16.17 12.62
C THR A 379 30.04 15.54 13.01
N HIS A 380 30.18 14.21 12.90
CA HIS A 380 31.34 13.48 13.42
C HIS A 380 32.39 13.11 12.36
N ARG A 381 32.05 13.21 11.07
CA ARG A 381 32.88 12.69 9.96
C ARG A 381 34.32 13.19 10.03
N GLU A 382 34.55 14.51 10.10
CA GLU A 382 35.91 15.04 10.00
C GLU A 382 36.81 14.59 11.15
N ALA A 383 36.29 14.57 12.38
CA ALA A 383 37.04 14.09 13.54
C ALA A 383 37.39 12.60 13.38
N MET A 384 36.42 11.78 12.94
CA MET A 384 36.64 10.35 12.77
C MET A 384 37.58 10.04 11.59
N THR A 385 37.42 10.70 10.44
CA THR A 385 38.30 10.52 9.29
C THR A 385 39.71 11.04 9.56
N ALA A 386 39.89 12.12 10.33
CA ALA A 386 41.21 12.60 10.74
C ALA A 386 41.98 11.55 11.52
N THR A 387 41.35 10.88 12.51
CA THR A 387 41.97 9.76 13.24
C THR A 387 42.32 8.61 12.30
N LEU A 388 41.41 8.20 11.39
CA LEU A 388 41.68 7.12 10.43
C LEU A 388 42.87 7.46 9.50
N ARG A 389 42.89 8.68 8.94
CA ARG A 389 44.00 9.17 8.09
C ARG A 389 45.33 9.20 8.83
N SER A 390 45.34 9.64 10.08
CA SER A 390 46.56 9.72 10.90
C SER A 390 47.24 8.35 11.11
N ARG A 391 46.46 7.27 10.99
CA ARG A 391 46.91 5.87 11.10
C ARG A 391 46.98 5.15 9.76
N SER A 392 46.85 5.88 8.64
CA SER A 392 46.85 5.34 7.28
C SER A 392 45.77 4.26 7.06
N LEU A 393 44.61 4.42 7.68
CA LEU A 393 43.46 3.52 7.53
C LEU A 393 42.45 4.07 6.51
N PRO A 394 41.72 3.19 5.80
CA PRO A 394 40.67 3.61 4.86
C PRO A 394 39.53 4.36 5.56
N GLU A 395 39.12 5.49 4.99
CA GLU A 395 38.00 6.29 5.53
C GLU A 395 36.65 5.55 5.44
N GLU A 396 36.51 4.59 4.54
CA GLU A 396 35.29 3.78 4.42
C GLU A 396 35.03 2.87 5.60
N LEU A 397 35.97 2.72 6.53
CA LEU A 397 35.71 2.09 7.82
C LEU A 397 34.61 2.80 8.61
N LEU A 398 34.29 4.06 8.29
CA LEU A 398 33.08 4.73 8.79
C LEU A 398 31.78 3.97 8.49
N ALA A 399 31.75 3.14 7.44
CA ALA A 399 30.61 2.27 7.15
C ALA A 399 30.31 1.29 8.29
N VAL A 400 31.32 0.90 9.09
CA VAL A 400 31.13 0.10 10.31
C VAL A 400 30.26 0.87 11.30
N ALA A 401 30.65 2.09 11.68
CA ALA A 401 29.87 2.93 12.58
C ALA A 401 28.45 3.22 12.03
N MET A 402 28.31 3.36 10.70
CA MET A 402 27.00 3.51 10.05
C MET A 402 26.10 2.29 10.30
N VAL A 403 26.58 1.07 10.08
CA VAL A 403 25.74 -0.14 10.20
C VAL A 403 25.56 -0.59 11.65
N GLU A 404 26.51 -0.28 12.52
CA GLU A 404 26.50 -0.63 13.94
C GLU A 404 25.51 0.22 14.74
N SER A 405 25.57 1.55 14.61
CA SER A 405 24.85 2.48 15.48
C SER A 405 24.09 3.58 14.74
N ALA A 406 24.14 3.61 13.41
CA ALA A 406 23.81 4.80 12.62
C ALA A 406 24.62 6.03 13.08
N VAL A 407 25.87 5.82 13.48
CA VAL A 407 26.78 6.84 14.05
C VAL A 407 26.14 7.56 15.23
N ARG A 408 25.46 6.80 16.09
CA ARG A 408 24.87 7.31 17.32
C ARG A 408 25.71 6.87 18.49
N ASN A 409 25.95 7.79 19.41
CA ASN A 409 26.67 7.49 20.63
C ASN A 409 25.72 6.83 21.65
N LEU A 410 25.65 5.49 21.61
CA LEU A 410 24.64 4.72 22.34
C LEU A 410 25.20 4.09 23.62
N PRO A 411 24.54 4.25 24.78
CA PRO A 411 24.88 3.45 25.96
C PRO A 411 24.53 1.98 25.74
N GLU A 412 25.23 1.08 26.44
CA GLU A 412 25.00 -0.37 26.36
C GLU A 412 23.55 -0.77 26.70
N THR A 413 22.89 0.01 27.55
CA THR A 413 21.48 -0.19 27.94
C THR A 413 20.48 0.27 26.87
N SER A 414 20.93 0.90 25.79
CA SER A 414 20.06 1.36 24.70
C SER A 414 19.33 0.16 24.09
N ARG A 415 18.02 0.33 23.83
CA ARG A 415 17.19 -0.65 23.13
C ARG A 415 17.06 -0.37 21.64
N GLU A 416 17.80 0.61 21.14
CA GLU A 416 17.69 1.02 19.76
C GLU A 416 18.20 -0.03 18.79
N THR A 417 17.73 0.03 17.57
CA THR A 417 17.91 -1.05 16.59
C THR A 417 19.22 -0.86 15.84
N SER A 418 20.10 -1.86 15.85
CA SER A 418 21.22 -1.98 14.91
C SER A 418 20.79 -2.78 13.67
N ILE A 419 21.42 -2.54 12.53
CA ILE A 419 21.24 -3.37 11.33
C ILE A 419 22.34 -4.45 11.24
N ALA A 420 23.48 -4.24 11.89
CA ALA A 420 24.51 -5.24 12.04
C ALA A 420 24.03 -6.42 12.92
N PRO A 421 24.27 -7.69 12.50
CA PRO A 421 24.12 -8.83 13.40
C PRO A 421 25.26 -8.86 14.41
N GLY A 422 25.00 -9.20 15.68
CA GLY A 422 26.06 -9.37 16.68
C GLY A 422 25.66 -9.05 18.12
N LEU A 423 26.65 -9.08 18.99
CA LEU A 423 26.54 -8.67 20.39
C LEU A 423 26.41 -7.14 20.46
N ARG A 424 25.61 -6.65 21.41
CA ARG A 424 25.49 -5.21 21.65
C ARG A 424 26.69 -4.71 22.44
N GLY A 425 27.35 -3.67 21.93
CA GLY A 425 28.29 -2.85 22.69
C GLY A 425 27.72 -1.46 23.02
N ALA A 426 28.61 -0.51 23.28
CA ALA A 426 28.29 0.90 23.50
C ALA A 426 29.11 1.79 22.57
N GLY A 427 28.70 3.05 22.40
CA GLY A 427 29.37 4.04 21.57
C GLY A 427 28.91 4.04 20.11
N VAL A 428 29.61 4.79 19.26
CA VAL A 428 29.35 4.82 17.81
C VAL A 428 29.92 3.59 17.11
N TRP A 429 30.97 2.98 17.66
CA TRP A 429 31.62 1.78 17.14
C TRP A 429 31.10 0.49 17.78
N MET A 430 30.23 0.59 18.78
CA MET A 430 29.60 -0.54 19.48
C MET A 430 30.59 -1.49 20.15
N PHE A 431 31.57 -0.92 20.86
CA PHE A 431 32.56 -1.69 21.60
C PHE A 431 31.95 -2.45 22.80
N ILE A 432 32.27 -3.74 22.92
CA ILE A 432 32.01 -4.51 24.14
C ILE A 432 33.04 -4.15 25.23
N PRO A 433 32.70 -4.31 26.53
CA PRO A 433 33.59 -3.89 27.63
C PRO A 433 35.00 -4.50 27.57
N GLU A 434 35.11 -5.76 27.18
CA GLU A 434 36.39 -6.47 27.08
C GLU A 434 37.30 -5.85 26.02
N THR A 435 36.78 -5.68 24.79
CA THR A 435 37.51 -5.03 23.69
C THR A 435 37.87 -3.59 24.04
N ALA A 436 36.94 -2.83 24.62
CA ALA A 436 37.20 -1.45 25.05
C ALA A 436 38.41 -1.36 25.99
N ARG A 437 38.46 -2.20 27.02
CA ARG A 437 39.59 -2.25 27.97
C ARG A 437 40.90 -2.69 27.31
N ARG A 438 40.84 -3.67 26.40
CA ARG A 438 42.02 -4.14 25.63
C ARG A 438 42.65 -3.02 24.81
N TYR A 439 41.85 -2.08 24.32
CA TYR A 439 42.30 -0.93 23.52
C TYR A 439 42.36 0.38 24.32
N GLY A 440 42.46 0.29 25.66
CA GLY A 440 42.82 1.42 26.52
C GLY A 440 41.67 2.30 27.00
N LEU A 441 40.42 1.93 26.75
CA LEU A 441 39.24 2.63 27.27
C LEU A 441 38.93 2.18 28.69
N LYS A 442 38.56 3.13 29.55
CA LYS A 442 38.06 2.85 30.91
C LYS A 442 36.56 2.58 30.87
N VAL A 443 36.16 1.41 31.36
CA VAL A 443 34.76 0.96 31.47
C VAL A 443 34.50 0.61 32.93
N GLU A 444 34.02 1.59 33.68
CA GLU A 444 33.79 1.53 35.13
C GLU A 444 32.38 2.06 35.48
N ALA A 445 31.90 1.75 36.68
CA ALA A 445 30.64 2.28 37.17
C ALA A 445 30.70 3.82 37.28
N GLY A 446 29.89 4.52 36.48
CA GLY A 446 29.84 5.99 36.43
C GLY A 446 30.81 6.64 35.44
N ARG A 447 31.70 5.87 34.79
CA ARG A 447 32.56 6.35 33.71
C ARG A 447 32.72 5.28 32.63
N ASP A 448 32.11 5.53 31.48
CA ASP A 448 32.21 4.67 30.32
C ASP A 448 32.80 5.44 29.14
N GLU A 449 34.09 5.28 28.90
CA GLU A 449 34.80 5.98 27.81
C GLU A 449 34.44 5.46 26.41
N ARG A 450 33.65 4.38 26.30
CA ARG A 450 33.03 4.01 25.02
C ARG A 450 32.04 5.09 24.53
N LEU A 451 31.54 5.93 25.44
CA LEU A 451 30.66 7.06 25.11
C LEU A 451 31.42 8.35 24.78
N ASP A 452 32.75 8.30 24.70
CA ASP A 452 33.55 9.39 24.16
C ASP A 452 33.93 9.05 22.72
N VAL A 453 33.29 9.73 21.75
CA VAL A 453 33.45 9.44 20.32
C VAL A 453 34.91 9.54 19.88
N ALA A 454 35.70 10.48 20.41
CA ALA A 454 37.10 10.64 20.01
C ALA A 454 37.95 9.48 20.55
N ARG A 455 37.81 9.16 21.84
CA ARG A 455 38.54 8.04 22.47
C ARG A 455 38.15 6.71 21.86
N GLU A 456 36.86 6.48 21.65
CA GLU A 456 36.36 5.25 21.03
C GLU A 456 36.86 5.11 19.59
N THR A 457 36.93 6.21 18.83
CA THR A 457 37.48 6.18 17.47
C THR A 457 38.97 5.88 17.42
N GLU A 458 39.77 6.41 18.36
CA GLU A 458 41.18 6.02 18.49
C GLU A 458 41.35 4.53 18.81
N ALA A 459 40.50 4.00 19.70
CA ALA A 459 40.49 2.57 20.04
C ALA A 459 40.06 1.70 18.84
N ALA A 460 39.04 2.12 18.10
CA ALA A 460 38.58 1.46 16.86
C ALA A 460 39.68 1.44 15.80
N ALA A 461 40.36 2.57 15.58
CA ALA A 461 41.45 2.64 14.63
C ALA A 461 42.62 1.73 15.02
N ALA A 462 43.00 1.68 16.30
CA ALA A 462 44.01 0.76 16.80
C ALA A 462 43.61 -0.72 16.61
N LEU A 463 42.33 -1.05 16.83
CA LEU A 463 41.79 -2.38 16.57
C LEU A 463 41.87 -2.74 15.09
N PHE A 464 41.41 -1.88 14.18
CA PHE A 464 41.47 -2.14 12.74
C PHE A 464 42.90 -2.34 12.23
N GLN A 465 43.85 -1.56 12.74
CA GLN A 465 45.27 -1.72 12.39
C GLN A 465 45.80 -3.09 12.83
N ALA A 466 45.47 -3.53 14.05
CA ALA A 466 45.85 -4.86 14.55
C ALA A 466 45.19 -6.00 13.74
N LEU A 467 43.90 -5.89 13.43
CA LEU A 467 43.17 -6.89 12.65
C LEU A 467 43.72 -6.98 11.22
N TYR A 468 44.00 -5.85 10.58
CA TYR A 468 44.58 -5.86 9.24
C TYR A 468 46.01 -6.41 9.26
N ALA A 469 46.83 -6.07 10.26
CA ALA A 469 48.16 -6.67 10.42
C ALA A 469 48.12 -8.20 10.60
N ARG A 470 47.08 -8.71 11.28
CA ARG A 470 46.88 -10.16 11.49
C ARG A 470 46.45 -10.89 10.21
N TYR A 471 45.49 -10.33 9.47
CA TYR A 471 44.86 -11.04 8.36
C TYR A 471 45.37 -10.65 6.97
N GLY A 472 45.94 -9.45 6.80
CA GLY A 472 46.30 -8.89 5.50
C GLY A 472 45.12 -8.70 4.54
N ASP A 473 43.89 -8.80 5.06
CA ASP A 473 42.65 -8.77 4.28
C ASP A 473 41.57 -8.05 5.09
N TRP A 474 40.98 -7.00 4.49
CA TRP A 474 39.96 -6.18 5.14
C TRP A 474 38.65 -6.92 5.39
N ARG A 475 38.26 -7.87 4.54
CA ARG A 475 37.03 -8.65 4.71
C ARG A 475 37.15 -9.56 5.91
N LEU A 476 38.31 -10.18 6.11
CA LEU A 476 38.63 -10.98 7.31
C LEU A 476 38.74 -10.10 8.56
N ALA A 477 39.37 -8.92 8.45
CA ALA A 477 39.42 -7.96 9.55
C ALA A 477 38.01 -7.53 9.99
N LEU A 478 37.10 -7.24 9.07
CA LEU A 478 35.70 -6.92 9.37
C LEU A 478 34.94 -8.09 10.00
N ALA A 479 35.18 -9.33 9.53
CA ALA A 479 34.59 -10.51 10.15
C ALA A 479 35.07 -10.70 11.60
N ALA A 480 36.37 -10.46 11.84
CA ALA A 480 36.98 -10.57 13.17
C ALA A 480 36.58 -9.42 14.10
N TYR A 481 36.33 -8.23 13.57
CA TYR A 481 35.76 -7.11 14.33
C TYR A 481 34.42 -7.51 14.96
N ASN A 482 33.57 -8.19 14.20
CA ASN A 482 32.22 -8.55 14.64
C ASN A 482 32.16 -9.82 15.50
N GLN A 483 32.90 -10.88 15.14
CA GLN A 483 32.82 -12.19 15.80
C GLN A 483 34.05 -12.54 16.65
N GLY A 484 35.09 -11.72 16.64
CA GLY A 484 36.34 -11.94 17.34
C GLY A 484 37.39 -12.69 16.52
N GLU A 485 38.66 -12.35 16.74
CA GLU A 485 39.83 -12.93 16.07
C GLU A 485 39.87 -14.47 16.21
N GLY A 486 39.68 -14.97 17.44
CA GLY A 486 39.76 -16.42 17.71
C GLY A 486 38.66 -17.25 17.07
N VAL A 487 37.52 -16.66 16.70
CA VAL A 487 36.50 -17.35 15.89
C VAL A 487 36.96 -17.44 14.45
N VAL A 488 37.41 -16.32 13.88
CA VAL A 488 37.89 -16.27 12.50
C VAL A 488 39.11 -17.18 12.29
N ASP A 489 40.09 -17.15 13.20
CA ASP A 489 41.29 -18.00 13.11
C ASP A 489 40.93 -19.49 13.13
N ARG A 490 40.01 -19.88 14.02
CA ARG A 490 39.55 -21.26 14.13
C ARG A 490 38.86 -21.71 12.85
N VAL A 491 37.97 -20.87 12.30
CA VAL A 491 37.26 -21.17 11.06
C VAL A 491 38.21 -21.30 9.88
N ILE A 492 39.24 -20.43 9.79
CA ILE A 492 40.29 -20.54 8.78
C ILE A 492 41.06 -21.86 8.98
N ALA A 493 41.45 -22.19 10.21
CA ALA A 493 42.21 -23.41 10.51
C ALA A 493 41.42 -24.68 10.19
N GLU A 494 40.12 -24.70 10.48
CA GLU A 494 39.23 -25.84 10.22
C GLU A 494 38.91 -26.03 8.73
N THR A 495 38.81 -24.94 7.96
CA THR A 495 38.39 -25.00 6.55
C THR A 495 39.56 -24.95 5.56
N GLY A 496 40.70 -24.39 5.95
CA GLY A 496 41.80 -24.06 5.06
C GLY A 496 41.50 -22.89 4.10
N VAL A 497 40.33 -22.25 4.23
CA VAL A 497 39.85 -21.21 3.32
C VAL A 497 39.99 -19.83 3.97
N ARG A 498 40.34 -18.82 3.14
CA ARG A 498 40.43 -17.41 3.56
C ARG A 498 39.38 -16.51 2.90
N ASP A 499 38.70 -16.97 1.85
CA ASP A 499 37.63 -16.17 1.23
C ASP A 499 36.42 -16.08 2.16
N VAL A 500 36.06 -14.86 2.54
CA VAL A 500 34.98 -14.62 3.50
C VAL A 500 33.62 -15.06 2.96
N SER A 501 33.34 -14.95 1.66
CA SER A 501 32.05 -15.39 1.10
C SER A 501 31.90 -16.90 1.19
N GLU A 502 32.99 -17.67 1.08
CA GLU A 502 33.02 -19.10 1.34
C GLU A 502 32.86 -19.42 2.82
N LEU A 503 33.58 -18.72 3.70
CA LEU A 503 33.47 -18.94 5.15
C LEU A 503 32.05 -18.66 5.67
N VAL A 504 31.38 -17.63 5.17
CA VAL A 504 29.97 -17.34 5.51
C VAL A 504 29.04 -18.46 5.03
N ARG A 505 29.31 -19.04 3.85
CA ARG A 505 28.52 -20.19 3.32
C ARG A 505 28.62 -21.44 4.19
N THR A 506 29.70 -21.60 4.96
CA THR A 506 29.80 -22.70 5.94
C THR A 506 28.86 -22.55 7.14
N GLY A 507 28.27 -21.36 7.32
CA GLY A 507 27.43 -21.03 8.49
C GLY A 507 28.23 -20.73 9.77
N LYS A 508 29.56 -20.84 9.74
CA LYS A 508 30.43 -20.56 10.90
C LYS A 508 30.75 -19.08 11.07
N LEU A 509 30.61 -18.27 10.03
CA LEU A 509 30.65 -16.81 10.08
C LEU A 509 29.31 -16.23 9.62
N ASN A 510 28.88 -15.13 10.25
CA ASN A 510 27.69 -14.38 9.84
C ASN A 510 27.98 -13.43 8.65
N GLY A 511 26.92 -12.86 8.07
CA GLY A 511 27.01 -11.98 6.90
C GLY A 511 27.46 -10.54 7.18
N TYR A 512 28.09 -10.24 8.32
CA TYR A 512 28.45 -8.87 8.73
C TYR A 512 29.30 -8.13 7.69
N THR A 513 30.29 -8.80 7.09
CA THR A 513 31.15 -8.20 6.07
C THR A 513 30.34 -7.70 4.87
N ALA A 514 29.31 -8.44 4.45
CA ALA A 514 28.44 -8.01 3.35
C ALA A 514 27.59 -6.78 3.74
N THR A 515 27.15 -6.71 5.00
CA THR A 515 26.44 -5.55 5.55
C THR A 515 27.32 -4.30 5.55
N VAL A 516 28.58 -4.40 5.98
CA VAL A 516 29.54 -3.28 5.95
C VAL A 516 29.85 -2.87 4.51
N GLN A 517 30.12 -3.81 3.61
CA GLN A 517 30.40 -3.52 2.20
C GLN A 517 29.22 -2.83 1.50
N ALA A 518 27.98 -3.22 1.81
CA ALA A 518 26.79 -2.48 1.35
C ALA A 518 26.75 -1.06 1.92
N GLY A 519 27.18 -0.88 3.18
CA GLY A 519 27.34 0.43 3.82
C GLY A 519 28.36 1.30 3.11
N VAL A 520 29.48 0.73 2.66
CA VAL A 520 30.50 1.41 1.85
C VAL A 520 29.93 1.88 0.52
N LEU A 521 29.20 1.01 -0.20
CA LEU A 521 28.54 1.40 -1.45
C LEU A 521 27.59 2.57 -1.25
N LEU A 522 26.82 2.55 -0.16
CA LEU A 522 25.90 3.63 0.18
C LEU A 522 26.61 4.92 0.62
N LEU A 523 27.70 4.80 1.38
CA LEU A 523 28.53 5.92 1.80
C LEU A 523 29.15 6.66 0.60
N ARG A 524 29.56 5.92 -0.43
CA ARG A 524 30.05 6.47 -1.70
C ARG A 524 28.93 7.01 -2.60
N ASN A 525 27.73 6.45 -2.49
CA ASN A 525 26.59 6.74 -3.36
C ASN A 525 25.34 7.12 -2.54
N PRO A 526 25.36 8.26 -1.81
CA PRO A 526 24.25 8.63 -0.93
C PRO A 526 22.94 8.91 -1.67
N HIS A 527 23.02 9.23 -2.98
CA HIS A 527 21.87 9.45 -3.85
C HIS A 527 20.94 8.23 -3.98
N LEU A 528 21.42 7.03 -3.63
CA LEU A 528 20.57 5.83 -3.58
C LEU A 528 19.46 5.91 -2.51
N LEU A 529 19.53 6.89 -1.60
CA LEU A 529 18.50 7.13 -0.58
C LEU A 529 17.50 8.23 -0.93
N ASP A 530 17.63 8.90 -2.06
CA ASP A 530 16.64 9.88 -2.55
C ASP A 530 15.35 9.16 -2.97
#